data_AF-A0A1B6MP12-F1
#
_entry.id   AF-A0A1B6MP12-F1
#
_cell.length_a   1.000
_cell.length_b   1.000
_cell.length_c   1.000
_cell.angle_alpha   90.00
_cell.angle_beta   90.00
_cell.angle_gamma   90.00
#
_symmetry.space_group_name_H-M   'P 1'
#
loop_
_entity.id
_entity.type
_entity.pdbx_description
1 polymer ?
#
loop_
_entity_poly.entity_id
_entity_poly.type
_entity_poly.pdbx_seq_one_letter_code
_entity_poly.pdbx_strand_id
1 'polypeptide(L)'
;FQMFVMSPLLLLPLFHRPRHGLLLLAAVFLLSTTLKTVTSFLRQIHPDAALYEGPKGNRQPSTFHLNTIYKAASFVLGLAVGYLVLESRSVRVKIVLSKSYVWLGWLLSLSSLVGVLWISTLFVRPSYEDTPLLAAVYLGLLQPLWVLGVAWVVLA
;
A
#
# COMPACT_ATOMS: atom_id res chain seq x y z
N PHE A 1 0.24 15.24 -9.73
CA PHE A 1 0.62 16.59 -9.27
C PHE A 1 0.29 16.85 -7.80
N GLN A 2 -0.91 16.52 -7.28
CA GLN A 2 -1.29 16.83 -5.89
C GLN A 2 -0.33 16.30 -4.80
N MET A 3 0.18 15.06 -4.91
CA MET A 3 1.10 14.50 -3.89
C MET A 3 2.54 15.03 -3.97
N PHE A 4 2.97 15.54 -5.13
CA PHE A 4 4.29 16.16 -5.27
C PHE A 4 4.36 17.50 -4.53
N VAL A 5 3.25 18.23 -4.46
CA VAL A 5 3.11 19.47 -3.68
C VAL A 5 3.07 19.20 -2.18
N MET A 6 2.61 18.02 -1.75
CA MET A 6 2.63 17.62 -0.34
C MET A 6 3.98 17.05 0.12
N SER A 7 4.89 16.71 -0.80
CA SER A 7 6.18 16.12 -0.45
C SER A 7 7.04 17.02 0.45
N PRO A 8 7.16 18.35 0.24
CA PRO A 8 7.95 19.22 1.12
C PRO A 8 7.35 19.27 2.53
N LEU A 9 6.02 19.29 2.62
CA LEU A 9 5.28 19.33 3.89
C LEU A 9 5.47 18.04 4.71
N LEU A 10 5.65 16.91 4.04
CA LEU A 10 5.93 15.61 4.69
C LEU A 10 7.42 15.42 4.99
N LEU A 11 8.31 15.97 4.15
CA LEU A 11 9.76 15.87 4.31
C LEU A 11 10.32 16.83 5.38
N LEU A 12 9.75 18.03 5.53
CA LEU A 12 10.16 19.02 6.54
C LEU A 12 10.11 18.49 7.99
N PRO A 13 8.98 17.89 8.47
CA PRO A 13 8.93 17.30 9.80
C PRO A 13 9.82 16.06 9.92
N LEU A 14 10.02 15.30 8.83
CA LEU A 14 10.92 14.15 8.81
C LEU A 14 12.38 14.55 9.00
N PHE A 15 12.80 15.68 8.42
CA PHE A 15 14.15 16.21 8.55
C PHE A 15 14.45 16.79 9.95
N HIS A 16 13.49 17.49 10.56
CA HIS A 16 13.69 18.10 11.90
C HIS A 16 13.40 17.15 13.07
N ARG A 17 12.40 16.27 12.94
CA ARG A 17 11.90 15.39 14.03
C ARG A 17 11.49 14.02 13.45
N PRO A 18 12.43 13.12 13.13
CA PRO A 18 12.16 11.91 12.34
C PRO A 18 11.12 10.98 12.97
N ARG A 19 11.07 10.88 14.30
CA ARG A 19 10.05 10.07 15.01
C ARG A 19 8.62 10.57 14.76
N HIS A 20 8.41 11.88 14.76
CA HIS A 20 7.09 12.48 14.54
C HIS A 20 6.70 12.41 13.06
N GLY A 21 7.67 12.60 12.16
CA GLY A 21 7.48 12.40 10.72
C GLY A 21 7.04 10.96 10.41
N LEU A 22 7.74 9.95 10.93
CA LEU A 22 7.37 8.55 10.73
C LEU A 22 5.99 8.21 11.32
N LEU A 23 5.65 8.75 12.49
CA LEU A 23 4.33 8.53 13.09
C LEU A 23 3.21 9.15 12.23
N LEU A 24 3.43 10.34 11.68
CA LEU A 24 2.50 10.98 10.76
C LEU A 24 2.34 10.15 9.47
N LEU A 25 3.44 9.65 8.89
CA LEU A 25 3.40 8.78 7.72
C LEU A 25 2.61 7.48 8.02
N ALA A 26 2.85 6.86 9.18
CA ALA A 26 2.09 5.67 9.60
C ALA A 26 0.59 5.97 9.78
N ALA A 27 0.25 7.12 10.38
CA ALA A 27 -1.14 7.54 10.54
C ALA A 27 -1.84 7.77 9.19
N VAL A 28 -1.18 8.43 8.23
CA VAL A 28 -1.73 8.65 6.88
C VAL A 28 -1.87 7.32 6.13
N PHE A 29 -0.92 6.40 6.27
CA PHE A 29 -1.00 5.07 5.67
C PHE A 29 -2.20 4.28 6.21
N LEU A 30 -2.40 4.25 7.54
CA LEU A 30 -3.53 3.57 8.16
C LEU A 30 -4.86 4.23 7.78
N LEU A 31 -4.94 5.55 7.84
CA LEU A 31 -6.16 6.30 7.51
C LEU A 31 -6.56 6.08 6.04
N SER A 32 -5.61 6.17 5.11
CA SER A 32 -5.89 5.94 3.68
C SER A 32 -6.34 4.49 3.41
N THR A 33 -5.71 3.51 4.06
CA THR A 33 -6.10 2.10 3.95
C THR A 33 -7.51 1.85 4.49
N THR A 34 -7.83 2.36 5.67
CA THR A 34 -9.15 2.20 6.28
C THR A 34 -10.24 2.89 5.47
N LEU A 35 -10.00 4.12 5.02
CA LEU A 35 -10.96 4.84 4.16
C LEU A 35 -11.20 4.08 2.85
N LYS A 36 -10.16 3.50 2.26
CA LYS A 36 -10.27 2.68 1.05
C LYS A 36 -11.14 1.44 1.30
N THR A 37 -10.89 0.70 2.37
CA THR A 37 -11.70 -0.49 2.74
C THR A 37 -13.15 -0.13 3.03
N VAL A 38 -13.39 0.91 3.83
CA VAL A 38 -14.76 1.32 4.23
C VAL A 38 -15.55 1.84 3.02
N THR A 39 -14.95 2.67 2.18
CA THR A 39 -15.62 3.16 0.97
C THR A 39 -15.91 2.03 -0.01
N SER A 40 -15.00 1.06 -0.14
CA SER A 40 -15.23 -0.13 -0.95
C SER A 40 -16.38 -0.99 -0.43
N PHE A 41 -16.50 -1.14 0.89
CA PHE A 41 -17.58 -1.90 1.53
C PHE A 41 -18.94 -1.22 1.35
N LEU A 42 -19.03 0.09 1.63
CA LEU A 42 -20.27 0.85 1.53
C LEU A 42 -20.79 0.96 0.09
N ARG A 43 -19.88 1.05 -0.89
CA ARG A 43 -20.24 1.19 -2.31
C ARG A 43 -20.32 -0.15 -3.05
N GLN A 44 -20.08 -1.27 -2.37
CA GLN A 44 -20.08 -2.62 -2.96
C GLN A 44 -19.30 -2.68 -4.28
N ILE A 45 -18.11 -2.09 -4.28
CA ILE A 45 -17.30 -1.98 -5.49
C ILE A 45 -16.78 -3.37 -5.83
N HIS A 46 -17.14 -3.85 -7.02
CA HIS A 46 -16.55 -5.09 -7.49
C HIS A 46 -15.06 -4.92 -7.77
N PRO A 47 -14.22 -5.91 -7.46
CA PRO A 47 -12.78 -5.81 -7.67
C PRO A 47 -12.37 -5.65 -9.15
N ASP A 48 -13.21 -6.09 -10.08
CA ASP A 48 -13.02 -5.87 -11.51
C ASP A 48 -13.26 -4.39 -11.90
N ALA A 49 -14.24 -3.73 -11.27
CA ALA A 49 -14.54 -2.31 -11.42
C ALA A 49 -13.40 -1.40 -10.94
N ALA A 50 -12.53 -1.91 -10.05
CA ALA A 50 -11.31 -1.19 -9.70
C ALA A 50 -10.33 -1.10 -10.86
N LEU A 51 -10.27 -2.10 -11.76
CA LEU A 51 -9.39 -2.07 -12.93
C LEU A 51 -10.11 -1.52 -14.18
N TYR A 52 -11.39 -1.84 -14.34
CA TYR A 52 -12.16 -1.53 -15.55
C TYR A 52 -13.63 -1.16 -15.22
N GLU A 53 -14.08 0.03 -15.63
CA GLU A 53 -15.47 0.46 -15.58
C GLU A 53 -16.20 0.08 -16.88
N GLY A 54 -17.48 -0.33 -16.79
CA GLY A 54 -18.35 -0.56 -17.95
C GLY A 54 -18.67 -2.04 -18.28
N PRO A 55 -19.62 -2.30 -19.20
CA PRO A 55 -20.06 -3.65 -19.55
C PRO A 55 -18.92 -4.52 -20.09
N LYS A 56 -19.02 -5.85 -19.97
CA LYS A 56 -17.97 -6.83 -20.34
C LYS A 56 -17.42 -6.73 -21.80
N GLY A 57 -18.02 -5.92 -22.68
CA GLY A 57 -17.53 -5.62 -24.04
C GLY A 57 -17.06 -4.18 -24.30
N ASN A 58 -17.21 -3.25 -23.34
CA ASN A 58 -16.80 -1.85 -23.47
C ASN A 58 -16.14 -1.34 -22.18
N ARG A 59 -15.21 -2.15 -21.67
CA ARG A 59 -14.45 -1.91 -20.44
C ARG A 59 -13.49 -0.74 -20.63
N GLN A 60 -13.76 0.39 -20.00
CA GLN A 60 -12.85 1.51 -19.90
C GLN A 60 -11.98 1.36 -18.64
N PRO A 61 -10.70 1.78 -18.64
CA PRO A 61 -9.91 1.79 -17.40
C PRO A 61 -10.60 2.63 -16.34
N SER A 62 -10.73 2.11 -15.12
CA SER A 62 -11.51 2.77 -14.07
C SER A 62 -10.94 4.16 -13.72
N THR A 63 -11.83 5.13 -13.56
CA THR A 63 -11.47 6.43 -12.95
C THR A 63 -11.28 6.29 -11.44
N PHE A 64 -11.78 5.20 -10.85
CA PHE A 64 -11.60 4.87 -9.43
C PHE A 64 -10.12 4.79 -9.01
N HIS A 65 -9.23 4.28 -9.87
CA HIS A 65 -7.79 4.24 -9.64
C HIS A 65 -7.09 5.62 -9.69
N LEU A 66 -7.76 6.67 -10.18
CA LEU A 66 -7.19 8.02 -10.25
C LEU A 66 -7.33 8.80 -8.95
N ASN A 67 -8.15 8.32 -8.01
CA ASN A 67 -8.39 9.00 -6.75
C ASN A 67 -7.10 9.02 -5.90
N THR A 68 -6.71 10.21 -5.44
CA THR A 68 -5.47 10.48 -4.69
C THR A 68 -5.34 9.61 -3.43
N ILE A 69 -6.46 9.27 -2.77
CA ILE A 69 -6.48 8.39 -1.60
C ILE A 69 -5.89 7.01 -1.92
N TYR A 70 -6.13 6.51 -3.13
CA TYR A 70 -5.65 5.19 -3.56
C TYR A 70 -4.14 5.20 -3.78
N LYS A 71 -3.53 6.34 -4.12
CA LYS A 71 -2.07 6.44 -4.35
C LYS A 71 -1.30 6.88 -3.10
N ALA A 72 -1.99 7.45 -2.10
CA ALA A 72 -1.38 7.99 -0.89
C ALA A 72 -0.58 6.95 -0.10
N ALA A 73 -1.13 5.75 0.11
CA ALA A 73 -0.47 4.68 0.85
C ALA A 73 0.90 4.30 0.25
N SER A 74 0.96 4.10 -1.08
CA SER A 74 2.23 3.79 -1.77
C SER A 74 3.24 4.94 -1.71
N PHE A 75 2.78 6.18 -1.80
CA PHE A 75 3.66 7.35 -1.80
C PHE A 75 4.30 7.57 -0.41
N VAL A 76 3.47 7.52 0.63
CA VAL A 76 3.87 7.70 2.03
C VAL A 76 4.83 6.59 2.47
N LEU A 77 4.54 5.34 2.09
CA LEU A 77 5.39 4.21 2.41
C LEU A 77 6.74 4.28 1.66
N GLY A 78 6.74 4.69 0.38
CA GLY A 78 7.97 4.92 -0.38
C GLY A 78 8.85 6.01 0.23
N LEU A 79 8.27 7.11 0.72
CA LEU A 79 8.99 8.16 1.45
C LEU A 79 9.62 7.63 2.75
N ALA A 80 8.87 6.83 3.52
CA ALA A 80 9.37 6.23 4.74
C ALA A 80 10.55 5.28 4.48
N VAL A 81 10.43 4.42 3.47
CA VAL A 81 11.50 3.49 3.06
C VAL A 81 12.73 4.25 2.56
N GLY A 82 12.56 5.25 1.70
CA GLY A 82 13.67 6.05 1.19
C GLY A 82 14.44 6.77 2.31
N TYR A 83 13.71 7.29 3.31
CA TYR A 83 14.33 7.87 4.51
C TYR A 83 15.11 6.84 5.32
N LEU A 84 14.55 5.66 5.57
CA LEU A 84 15.25 4.58 6.28
C LEU A 84 16.53 4.12 5.55
N VAL A 85 16.49 4.03 4.22
CA VAL A 85 17.68 3.71 3.41
C VAL A 85 18.75 4.80 3.55
N LEU A 86 18.36 6.08 3.47
CA LEU A 86 19.30 7.20 3.65
C LEU A 86 19.93 7.21 5.05
N GLU A 87 19.12 6.95 6.07
CA GLU A 87 19.56 6.93 7.46
C GLU A 87 20.43 5.70 7.76
N SER A 88 20.19 4.55 7.11
CA SER A 88 21.05 3.36 7.25
C SER A 88 22.45 3.57 6.66
N ARG A 89 22.55 4.38 5.59
CA ARG A 89 23.84 4.76 4.96
C ARG A 89 24.53 5.88 5.71
N SER A 90 23.78 6.75 6.37
CA SER A 90 24.31 7.80 7.24
C SER A 90 24.69 7.16 8.58
N VAL A 91 25.88 7.40 9.11
CA VAL A 91 26.38 6.78 10.36
C VAL A 91 25.51 7.06 11.61
N ARG A 92 24.46 7.88 11.48
CA ARG A 92 23.52 8.27 12.54
C ARG A 92 22.65 7.14 13.08
N VAL A 93 22.23 6.16 12.27
CA VAL A 93 21.38 5.04 12.75
C VAL A 93 21.87 3.71 12.17
N LYS A 94 22.61 2.94 12.97
CA LYS A 94 22.81 1.52 12.70
C LYS A 94 21.53 0.77 13.03
N ILE A 95 20.77 0.37 12.01
CA ILE A 95 19.67 -0.57 12.16
C ILE A 95 20.27 -1.96 12.38
N VAL A 96 20.48 -2.34 13.64
CA VAL A 96 20.98 -3.67 14.00
C VAL A 96 19.78 -4.61 14.12
N LEU A 97 19.38 -5.23 13.01
CA LEU A 97 18.40 -6.33 13.03
C LEU A 97 19.11 -7.66 13.28
N SER A 98 18.53 -8.50 14.14
CA SER A 98 18.99 -9.89 14.28
C SER A 98 18.68 -10.67 13.00
N LYS A 99 19.50 -11.68 12.70
CA LYS A 99 19.29 -12.58 11.54
C LYS A 99 17.88 -13.19 11.52
N SER A 100 17.30 -13.46 12.69
CA SER A 100 15.94 -14.01 12.80
C SER A 100 14.89 -13.01 12.31
N TYR A 101 15.03 -11.73 12.64
CA TYR A 101 14.12 -10.69 12.15
C TYR A 101 14.26 -10.48 10.64
N VAL A 102 15.46 -10.62 10.10
CA VAL A 102 15.69 -10.54 8.66
C VAL A 102 14.95 -11.67 7.93
N TRP A 103 15.09 -12.90 8.42
CA TRP A 103 14.37 -14.06 7.86
C TRP A 103 12.85 -13.94 7.99
N LEU A 104 12.36 -13.47 9.13
CA LEU A 104 10.92 -13.23 9.31
C LEU A 104 10.39 -12.19 8.32
N GLY A 105 11.13 -11.11 8.10
CA GLY A 105 10.76 -10.10 7.12
C GLY A 105 10.73 -10.66 5.69
N TRP A 106 11.69 -11.52 5.31
CA TRP A 106 11.67 -12.20 4.02
C TRP A 106 10.46 -13.12 3.84
N LEU A 107 10.15 -13.92 4.86
CA LEU A 107 8.98 -14.80 4.84
C LEU A 107 7.67 -14.00 4.72
N LEU A 108 7.54 -12.91 5.49
CA LEU A 108 6.37 -12.04 5.45
C LEU A 108 6.24 -11.33 4.09
N SER A 109 7.34 -10.83 3.54
CA SER A 109 7.36 -10.18 2.22
C SER A 109 6.99 -11.15 1.10
N LEU A 110 7.60 -12.33 1.08
CA LEU A 110 7.28 -13.33 0.06
C LEU A 110 5.82 -13.79 0.19
N SER A 111 5.36 -14.05 1.41
CA SER A 111 3.97 -14.43 1.67
C SER A 111 2.99 -13.32 1.26
N SER A 112 3.33 -12.04 1.46
CA SER A 112 2.45 -10.95 1.06
C SER A 112 2.39 -10.82 -0.46
N LEU A 113 3.54 -10.86 -1.15
CA LEU A 113 3.60 -10.73 -2.61
C LEU A 113 2.90 -11.89 -3.31
N VAL A 114 3.17 -13.13 -2.88
CA VAL A 114 2.52 -14.32 -3.43
C VAL A 114 1.03 -14.32 -3.08
N GLY A 115 0.66 -13.96 -1.84
CA GLY A 115 -0.73 -13.87 -1.41
C GLY A 115 -1.55 -12.87 -2.21
N VAL A 116 -1.01 -11.67 -2.46
CA VAL A 116 -1.64 -10.64 -3.31
C VAL A 116 -1.91 -11.18 -4.72
N LEU A 117 -0.93 -11.86 -5.32
CA LEU A 117 -1.08 -12.47 -6.66
C LEU A 117 -2.07 -13.63 -6.66
N TRP A 118 -2.10 -14.45 -5.61
CA TRP A 118 -3.01 -15.58 -5.53
C TRP A 118 -4.46 -15.12 -5.37
N ILE A 119 -4.71 -14.18 -4.45
CA ILE A 119 -6.07 -13.65 -4.19
C ILE A 119 -6.59 -12.91 -5.42
N SER A 120 -5.75 -12.22 -6.19
CA SER A 120 -6.20 -11.56 -7.43
C SER A 120 -6.75 -12.56 -8.45
N THR A 121 -6.28 -13.81 -8.46
CA THR A 121 -6.84 -14.84 -9.35
C THR A 121 -8.27 -15.27 -9.00
N LEU A 122 -8.70 -15.11 -7.74
CA LEU A 122 -10.06 -15.47 -7.31
C LEU A 122 -11.09 -14.57 -7.99
N PHE A 123 -10.82 -13.27 -8.05
CA PHE A 123 -11.70 -12.26 -8.63
C PHE A 123 -11.72 -12.23 -10.16
N VAL A 124 -10.85 -12.99 -10.82
CA VAL A 124 -10.85 -13.17 -12.28
C VAL A 124 -11.74 -14.34 -12.70
N ARG A 125 -12.07 -15.26 -11.78
CA ARG A 125 -12.86 -16.45 -12.09
C ARG A 125 -14.35 -16.07 -12.27
N PRO A 126 -14.97 -16.39 -13.42
CA PRO A 126 -16.36 -16.02 -13.68
C PRO A 126 -17.39 -16.78 -12.84
N SER A 127 -16.98 -17.86 -12.16
CA SER A 127 -17.84 -18.70 -11.32
C SER A 127 -17.76 -18.36 -9.82
N TYR A 128 -17.00 -17.33 -9.44
CA TYR A 128 -16.83 -16.96 -8.04
C TYR A 128 -17.89 -15.94 -7.63
N GLU A 129 -18.68 -16.27 -6.61
CA GLU A 129 -19.61 -15.33 -5.99
C GLU A 129 -18.85 -14.47 -4.97
N ASP A 130 -18.66 -13.19 -5.32
CA ASP A 130 -17.99 -12.23 -4.45
C ASP A 130 -18.82 -11.96 -3.20
N THR A 131 -18.24 -12.22 -2.01
CA THR A 131 -18.80 -11.66 -0.78
C THR A 131 -18.39 -10.19 -0.65
N PRO A 132 -19.32 -9.26 -0.33
CA PRO A 132 -19.00 -7.83 -0.25
C PRO A 132 -17.88 -7.50 0.73
N LEU A 133 -17.78 -8.26 1.82
CA LEU A 133 -16.71 -8.13 2.81
C LEU A 133 -15.34 -8.49 2.22
N LEU A 134 -15.25 -9.63 1.51
CA LEU A 134 -13.98 -10.09 0.95
C LEU A 134 -13.50 -9.14 -0.17
N ALA A 135 -14.42 -8.67 -1.01
CA ALA A 135 -14.12 -7.68 -2.05
C ALA A 135 -13.58 -6.36 -1.45
N ALA A 136 -14.21 -5.87 -0.37
CA ALA A 136 -13.77 -4.65 0.30
C ALA A 136 -12.40 -4.79 0.96
N VAL A 137 -12.16 -5.91 1.66
CA VAL A 137 -10.88 -6.22 2.28
C VAL A 137 -9.79 -6.35 1.22
N TYR A 138 -10.09 -7.03 0.11
CA TYR A 138 -9.19 -7.14 -1.04
C TYR A 138 -8.82 -5.75 -1.57
N LEU A 139 -9.80 -4.93 -1.96
CA LEU A 139 -9.54 -3.61 -2.53
C LEU A 139 -8.79 -2.68 -1.57
N GLY A 140 -9.10 -2.77 -0.28
CA GLY A 140 -8.42 -2.02 0.77
C GLY A 140 -6.95 -2.42 0.96
N LEU A 141 -6.68 -3.72 1.12
CA LEU A 141 -5.39 -4.23 1.60
C LEU A 141 -4.42 -4.68 0.50
N LEU A 142 -4.90 -4.95 -0.71
CA LEU A 142 -4.07 -5.49 -1.80
C LEU A 142 -2.81 -4.64 -2.04
N GLN A 143 -3.02 -3.34 -2.21
CA GLN A 143 -1.96 -2.39 -2.51
C GLN A 143 -1.06 -2.13 -1.28
N PRO A 144 -1.58 -1.88 -0.07
CA PRO A 144 -0.76 -1.83 1.15
C PRO A 144 0.16 -3.05 1.34
N LEU A 145 -0.38 -4.27 1.18
CA LEU A 145 0.38 -5.52 1.35
C LEU A 145 1.46 -5.69 0.28
N TRP A 146 1.14 -5.32 -0.96
CA TRP A 146 2.12 -5.31 -2.06
C TRP A 146 3.27 -4.36 -1.77
N VAL A 147 2.96 -3.11 -1.43
CA VAL A 147 4.01 -2.10 -1.20
C VAL A 147 4.82 -2.42 0.05
N LEU A 148 4.22 -2.97 1.11
CA LEU A 148 4.97 -3.46 2.28
C LEU A 148 5.91 -4.61 1.93
N GLY A 149 5.47 -5.53 1.07
CA GLY A 149 6.32 -6.61 0.57
C GLY A 149 7.54 -6.06 -0.18
N VAL A 150 7.30 -5.16 -1.14
CA VAL A 150 8.38 -4.50 -1.90
C VAL A 150 9.28 -3.64 -1.00
N ALA A 151 8.70 -2.92 -0.03
CA ALA A 151 9.45 -2.09 0.92
C ALA A 151 10.48 -2.91 1.70
N TRP A 152 10.11 -4.12 2.14
CA TRP A 152 11.06 -5.01 2.81
C TRP A 152 12.19 -5.45 1.89
N VAL A 153 11.90 -5.80 0.63
CA VAL A 153 12.92 -6.19 -0.37
C VAL A 153 13.94 -5.09 -0.60
N VAL A 154 13.53 -3.81 -0.50
CA VAL A 154 14.42 -2.66 -0.63
C VAL A 154 15.27 -2.41 0.63
N LEU A 155 14.76 -2.77 1.81
CA LEU A 155 15.42 -2.50 3.09
C LEU A 155 16.36 -3.62 3.55
N ALA A 156 16.13 -4.86 3.12
CA ALA A 156 16.90 -6.04 3.49
C ALA A 156 18.31 -6.03 2.89
#